data_AF-X1BVK4-F1
#
_entry.id   AF-X1BVK4-F1
#
_cell.length_a   1.000
_cell.length_b   1.000
_cell.length_c   1.000
_cell.angle_alpha   90.00
_cell.angle_beta   90.00
_cell.angle_gamma   90.00
#
_symmetry.space_group_name_H-M   'P 1'
#
loop_
_entity.id
_entity.type
_entity.pdbx_description
1 polymer ?
#
loop_
_entity_poly.entity_id
_entity_poly.type
_entity_poly.pdbx_seq_one_letter_code
_entity_poly.pdbx_strand_id
1 'polypeptide(L)'
;KHLKYFNARTIGEAVLLLDDHKEAKIIAGGVDLTRLMKNEVVAPKVLVNIGTIPDLAYITEDAEGLKIGPLTTITDIATSAIIRDRYSLLAEAAHSVSSPQIRNMVTIGGNLCQDVNCWYYRMPPVNGRTFFCYRKGGITCYAVVGDNRYHAIIGGDKCHAVCQSDMAPALVALDAKVKIASPSEEKIIPLEEFYLPLGNILKPNELITELQVRFLLV
;
A
#
# COMPACT_ATOMS: atom_id res chain seq x y z
N LYS A 1 8.32 24.43 -8.02
CA LYS A 1 7.17 23.60 -8.48
C LYS A 1 6.09 23.67 -7.40
N HIS A 2 4.89 24.16 -7.71
CA HIS A 2 3.81 24.28 -6.71
C HIS A 2 3.10 22.93 -6.56
N LEU A 3 3.45 22.21 -5.49
CA LEU A 3 2.71 21.03 -5.03
C LEU A 3 1.38 21.49 -4.42
N LYS A 4 0.25 20.95 -4.89
CA LYS A 4 -1.05 21.15 -4.25
C LYS A 4 -1.32 20.03 -3.25
N TYR A 5 -1.94 20.38 -2.13
CA TYR A 5 -2.24 19.44 -1.06
C TYR A 5 -3.70 19.64 -0.62
N PHE A 6 -4.51 18.60 -0.78
CA PHE A 6 -5.93 18.61 -0.40
C PHE A 6 -6.15 17.71 0.80
N ASN A 7 -6.95 18.16 1.76
CA ASN A 7 -7.41 17.34 2.87
C ASN A 7 -8.83 16.87 2.57
N ALA A 8 -8.98 15.59 2.24
CA ALA A 8 -10.30 15.00 2.06
C ALA A 8 -10.96 14.79 3.43
N ARG A 9 -12.26 15.06 3.51
CA ARG A 9 -13.07 14.91 4.74
C ARG A 9 -13.98 13.70 4.68
N THR A 10 -14.21 13.17 3.48
CA THR A 10 -15.01 11.96 3.25
C THR A 10 -14.34 11.10 2.19
N ILE A 11 -14.73 9.82 2.12
CA ILE A 11 -14.31 8.92 1.04
C ILE A 11 -14.73 9.54 -0.30
N GLY A 12 -15.99 9.95 -0.46
CA GLY A 12 -16.50 10.54 -1.70
C GLY A 12 -15.71 11.76 -2.17
N GLU A 13 -15.36 12.68 -1.26
CA GLU A 13 -14.50 13.82 -1.58
C GLU A 13 -13.11 13.36 -2.04
N ALA A 14 -12.50 12.38 -1.37
CA ALA A 14 -11.20 11.85 -1.78
C ALA A 14 -11.27 11.26 -3.20
N VAL A 15 -12.33 10.50 -3.51
CA VAL A 15 -12.44 9.87 -4.83
C VAL A 15 -12.68 10.90 -5.94
N LEU A 16 -13.49 11.93 -5.69
CA LEU A 16 -13.70 13.04 -6.62
C LEU A 16 -12.41 13.83 -6.87
N LEU A 17 -11.64 14.14 -5.81
CA LEU A 17 -10.35 14.82 -5.95
C LEU A 17 -9.35 14.01 -6.79
N LEU A 18 -9.36 12.67 -6.66
CA LEU A 18 -8.52 11.79 -7.47
C LEU A 18 -9.00 11.70 -8.92
N ASP A 19 -10.30 11.81 -9.19
CA ASP A 19 -10.86 11.83 -10.53
C ASP A 19 -10.53 13.14 -11.28
N ASP A 20 -10.68 14.28 -10.58
CA ASP A 20 -10.33 15.62 -11.06
C ASP A 20 -8.81 15.80 -11.28
N HIS A 21 -8.00 15.01 -10.58
CA HIS A 21 -6.54 15.06 -10.62
C HIS A 21 -5.96 13.68 -10.85
N LYS A 22 -6.02 13.17 -12.09
CA LYS A 22 -5.61 11.79 -12.43
C LYS A 22 -4.15 11.45 -12.10
N GLU A 23 -3.27 12.44 -11.98
CA GLU A 23 -1.88 12.26 -11.54
C GLU A 23 -1.66 12.40 -10.02
N ALA A 24 -2.72 12.64 -9.26
CA ALA A 24 -2.65 12.79 -7.80
C ALA A 24 -2.16 11.50 -7.14
N LYS A 25 -1.53 11.67 -5.97
CA LYS A 25 -1.17 10.57 -5.10
C LYS A 25 -1.87 10.72 -3.76
N ILE A 26 -2.43 9.61 -3.27
CA ILE A 26 -2.97 9.53 -1.92
C ILE A 26 -1.82 9.59 -0.92
N ILE A 27 -2.00 10.35 0.15
CA ILE A 27 -1.12 10.34 1.31
C ILE A 27 -1.92 10.04 2.58
N ALA A 28 -1.41 9.09 3.37
CA ALA A 28 -1.88 8.78 4.72
C ALA A 28 -0.72 9.03 5.69
N GLY A 29 -0.11 7.96 6.24
CA GLY A 29 1.10 8.05 7.08
C GLY A 29 2.35 8.61 6.39
N GLY A 30 2.35 8.71 5.06
CA GLY A 30 3.40 9.38 4.28
C GLY A 30 4.78 8.70 4.22
N VAL A 31 5.03 7.64 4.99
CA VAL A 31 6.35 7.00 5.12
C VAL A 31 6.97 6.62 3.78
N ASP A 32 6.26 5.87 2.93
CA ASP A 32 6.83 5.43 1.66
C ASP A 32 6.81 6.52 0.59
N LEU A 33 5.66 7.19 0.43
CA LEU A 33 5.46 8.21 -0.61
C LEU A 33 6.43 9.39 -0.45
N THR A 34 6.63 9.90 0.77
CA THR A 34 7.53 11.03 0.98
C THR A 34 8.98 10.66 0.67
N ARG A 35 9.39 9.41 0.93
CA ARG A 35 10.72 8.92 0.54
C ARG A 35 10.86 8.82 -0.98
N LEU A 36 9.85 8.29 -1.67
CA LEU A 36 9.84 8.25 -3.14
C LEU A 36 9.93 9.66 -3.75
N MET A 37 9.25 10.63 -3.14
CA MET A 37 9.31 12.03 -3.57
C MET A 37 10.69 12.66 -3.33
N LYS A 38 11.28 12.46 -2.14
CA LYS A 38 12.62 12.96 -1.80
C LYS A 38 13.71 12.40 -2.73
N ASN A 39 13.56 11.14 -3.13
CA ASN A 39 14.48 10.48 -4.06
C ASN A 39 14.15 10.75 -5.53
N GLU A 40 13.19 11.62 -5.82
CA GLU A 40 12.73 11.97 -7.17
C GLU A 40 12.28 10.75 -8.00
N VAL A 41 11.87 9.68 -7.33
CA VAL A 41 11.32 8.48 -7.99
C VAL A 41 9.91 8.78 -8.50
N VAL A 42 9.15 9.57 -7.74
CA VAL A 42 7.84 10.10 -8.14
C VAL A 42 7.80 11.60 -7.88
N ALA A 43 7.12 12.35 -8.74
CA ALA A 43 6.98 13.80 -8.62
C ALA A 43 5.52 14.24 -8.84
N PRO A 44 4.59 13.84 -7.96
CA PRO A 44 3.19 14.22 -8.08
C PRO A 44 3.03 15.74 -7.97
N LYS A 45 2.07 16.30 -8.71
CA LYS A 45 1.69 17.72 -8.60
C LYS A 45 0.60 17.96 -7.55
N VAL A 46 -0.14 16.89 -7.21
CA VAL A 46 -1.26 16.92 -6.29
C VAL A 46 -1.12 15.77 -5.29
N LEU A 47 -1.30 16.08 -4.01
CA LEU A 47 -1.49 15.09 -2.95
C LEU A 47 -2.90 15.21 -2.40
N VAL A 48 -3.55 14.06 -2.23
CA VAL A 48 -4.85 13.93 -1.55
C VAL A 48 -4.61 13.24 -0.23
N ASN A 49 -4.69 14.00 0.86
CA ASN A 49 -4.56 13.48 2.21
C ASN A 49 -5.88 12.85 2.65
N ILE A 50 -5.85 11.54 2.87
CA ILE A 50 -6.98 10.79 3.41
C ILE A 50 -6.90 10.65 4.94
N GLY A 51 -5.76 11.01 5.55
CA GLY A 51 -5.56 10.96 7.00
C GLY A 51 -6.49 11.86 7.82
N THR A 52 -7.22 12.77 7.16
CA THR A 52 -8.21 13.67 7.77
C THR A 52 -9.64 13.15 7.72
N ILE A 53 -9.89 12.02 7.06
CA ILE A 53 -11.22 11.42 6.99
C ILE A 53 -11.49 10.70 8.33
N PRO A 54 -12.57 11.04 9.05
CA PRO A 54 -12.91 10.39 10.31
C PRO A 54 -13.31 8.92 10.07
N ASP A 55 -13.26 8.12 11.15
CA ASP A 55 -13.82 6.76 11.19
C ASP A 55 -13.23 5.76 10.19
N LEU A 56 -12.02 6.02 9.66
CA LEU A 56 -11.26 5.08 8.81
C LEU A 56 -10.10 4.37 9.54
N ALA A 57 -9.91 4.66 10.83
CA ALA A 57 -8.97 3.96 11.69
C ALA A 57 -9.77 3.20 12.75
N TYR A 58 -10.01 1.91 12.50
CA TYR A 58 -10.75 1.03 13.38
C TYR A 58 -10.33 -0.42 13.23
N ILE A 59 -10.61 -1.20 14.27
CA ILE A 59 -10.54 -2.65 14.28
C ILE A 59 -11.82 -3.13 14.95
N THR A 60 -12.66 -3.84 14.21
CA THR A 60 -13.90 -4.41 14.72
C THR A 60 -13.98 -5.88 14.35
N GLU A 61 -14.76 -6.63 15.11
CA GLU A 61 -15.08 -8.01 14.77
C GLU A 61 -16.58 -8.22 14.98
N ASP A 62 -17.21 -8.86 14.00
CA ASP A 62 -18.60 -9.28 14.07
C ASP A 62 -18.72 -10.75 13.62
N ALA A 63 -19.94 -11.25 13.41
CA ALA A 63 -20.18 -12.64 13.01
C ALA A 63 -19.52 -13.03 11.66
N GLU A 64 -19.17 -12.07 10.80
CA GLU A 64 -18.52 -12.32 9.52
C GLU A 64 -16.99 -12.40 9.63
N GLY A 65 -16.43 -11.86 10.72
CA GLY A 65 -15.00 -11.87 11.01
C GLY A 65 -14.45 -10.48 11.35
N LEU A 66 -13.16 -10.31 11.14
CA LEU A 66 -12.40 -9.09 11.43
C LEU A 66 -12.56 -8.06 10.31
N LYS A 67 -12.80 -6.80 10.68
CA LYS A 67 -12.83 -5.64 9.80
C LYS A 67 -11.81 -4.61 10.27
N ILE A 68 -11.00 -4.10 9.35
CA ILE A 68 -9.93 -3.13 9.64
C ILE A 68 -10.04 -1.94 8.69
N GLY A 69 -10.11 -0.75 9.26
CA GLY A 69 -10.08 0.50 8.51
C GLY A 69 -8.70 0.76 7.86
N PRO A 70 -8.64 1.40 6.68
CA PRO A 70 -7.41 1.60 5.92
C PRO A 70 -6.41 2.54 6.60
N LEU A 71 -6.86 3.38 7.54
CA LEU A 71 -6.03 4.29 8.32
C LEU A 71 -5.55 3.69 9.64
N THR A 72 -5.99 2.48 10.01
CA THR A 72 -5.49 1.79 11.20
C THR A 72 -3.99 1.61 11.10
N THR A 73 -3.25 2.03 12.13
CA THR A 73 -1.78 1.96 12.10
C THR A 73 -1.31 0.53 12.30
N ILE A 74 -0.10 0.23 11.83
CA ILE A 74 0.49 -1.09 12.06
C ILE A 74 0.72 -1.33 13.56
N THR A 75 1.00 -0.29 14.35
CA THR A 75 1.08 -0.40 15.81
C THR A 75 -0.27 -0.80 16.43
N ASP A 76 -1.38 -0.18 16.01
CA ASP A 76 -2.71 -0.53 16.53
C ASP A 76 -3.04 -2.00 16.20
N ILE A 77 -2.70 -2.45 14.99
CA ILE A 77 -2.88 -3.85 14.59
C ILE A 77 -2.02 -4.78 15.46
N ALA A 78 -0.73 -4.48 15.62
CA ALA A 78 0.19 -5.31 16.39
C ALA A 78 -0.19 -5.41 17.88
N THR A 79 -0.79 -4.37 18.44
CA THR A 79 -1.14 -4.29 19.86
C THR A 79 -2.59 -4.65 20.18
N SER A 80 -3.44 -4.83 19.16
CA SER A 80 -4.85 -5.19 19.33
C SER A 80 -5.01 -6.55 20.00
N ALA A 81 -5.75 -6.58 21.12
CA ALA A 81 -6.05 -7.84 21.83
C ALA A 81 -6.80 -8.82 20.93
N ILE A 82 -7.81 -8.34 20.18
CA ILE A 82 -8.58 -9.14 19.23
C ILE A 82 -7.66 -9.85 18.21
N ILE A 83 -6.71 -9.10 17.65
CA ILE A 83 -5.81 -9.62 16.61
C ILE A 83 -4.76 -10.56 17.22
N ARG A 84 -4.20 -10.22 18.38
CA ARG A 84 -3.22 -11.07 19.07
C ARG A 84 -3.80 -12.41 19.50
N ASP A 85 -5.05 -12.42 19.96
CA ASP A 85 -5.67 -13.62 20.54
C ASP A 85 -6.25 -14.54 19.46
N ARG A 86 -6.76 -13.99 18.35
CA ARG A 86 -7.49 -14.77 17.32
C ARG A 86 -6.85 -14.78 15.93
N TYR A 87 -5.95 -13.84 15.63
CA TYR A 87 -5.32 -13.68 14.32
C TYR A 87 -3.80 -13.55 14.49
N SER A 88 -3.18 -14.52 15.20
CA SER A 88 -1.77 -14.46 15.61
C SER A 88 -0.80 -14.26 14.44
N LEU A 89 -1.06 -14.87 13.29
CA LEU A 89 -0.28 -14.65 12.05
C LEU A 89 -0.27 -13.17 11.64
N LEU A 90 -1.42 -12.49 11.74
CA LEU A 90 -1.53 -11.07 11.43
C LEU A 90 -0.79 -10.20 12.47
N ALA A 91 -0.85 -10.59 13.75
CA ALA A 91 -0.11 -9.91 14.82
C ALA A 91 1.42 -10.03 14.63
N GLU A 92 1.93 -11.23 14.32
CA GLU A 92 3.35 -11.45 14.04
C GLU A 92 3.83 -10.65 12.83
N ALA A 93 3.06 -10.67 11.73
CA ALA A 93 3.36 -9.86 10.55
C ALA A 93 3.38 -8.37 10.90
N ALA A 94 2.43 -7.87 11.69
CA ALA A 94 2.43 -6.47 12.10
C ALA A 94 3.65 -6.12 12.97
N HIS A 95 4.10 -7.04 13.83
CA HIS A 95 5.31 -6.85 14.64
C HIS A 95 6.61 -6.84 13.82
N SER A 96 6.68 -7.59 12.71
CA SER A 96 7.88 -7.63 11.86
C SER A 96 8.07 -6.38 11.02
N VAL A 97 7.00 -5.61 10.78
CA VAL A 97 7.06 -4.40 9.95
C VAL A 97 7.98 -3.35 10.58
N SER A 98 9.17 -3.19 10.03
CA SER A 98 10.09 -2.07 10.27
C SER A 98 10.34 -1.75 11.77
N SER A 99 10.55 -0.48 12.11
CA SER A 99 10.75 0.00 13.48
C SER A 99 9.44 0.48 14.13
N PRO A 100 9.37 0.58 15.47
CA PRO A 100 8.19 1.10 16.16
C PRO A 100 7.74 2.49 15.69
N GLN A 101 8.69 3.40 15.41
CA GLN A 101 8.39 4.75 14.92
C GLN A 101 7.73 4.72 13.54
N ILE A 102 8.17 3.80 12.69
CA ILE A 102 7.55 3.59 11.38
C ILE A 102 6.16 2.97 11.54
N ARG A 103 5.99 1.95 12.40
CA ARG A 103 4.67 1.34 12.65
C ARG A 103 3.64 2.30 13.22
N ASN A 104 4.07 3.28 14.02
CA ASN A 104 3.20 4.32 14.56
C ASN A 104 2.65 5.26 13.47
N MET A 105 3.27 5.32 12.29
CA MET A 105 2.83 6.20 11.20
C MET A 105 2.24 5.43 10.02
N VAL A 106 2.77 4.23 9.70
CA VAL A 106 2.29 3.43 8.58
C VAL A 106 0.87 2.94 8.89
N THR A 107 -0.04 3.20 7.96
CA THR A 107 -1.39 2.65 7.99
C THR A 107 -1.44 1.34 7.20
N ILE A 108 -2.41 0.47 7.48
CA ILE A 108 -2.55 -0.79 6.75
C ILE A 108 -2.83 -0.57 5.25
N GLY A 109 -3.65 0.41 4.88
CA GLY A 109 -3.88 0.76 3.49
C GLY A 109 -2.60 1.26 2.80
N GLY A 110 -1.79 2.06 3.49
CA GLY A 110 -0.48 2.49 2.99
C GLY A 110 0.53 1.34 2.89
N ASN A 111 0.48 0.38 3.80
CA ASN A 111 1.33 -0.81 3.79
C ASN A 111 1.00 -1.73 2.60
N LEU A 112 -0.28 -1.97 2.30
CA LEU A 112 -0.68 -2.79 1.14
C LEU A 112 -0.35 -2.12 -0.19
N CYS A 113 -0.34 -0.79 -0.23
CA CYS A 113 -0.07 0.02 -1.42
C CYS A 113 1.37 0.54 -1.52
N GLN A 114 2.28 0.09 -0.66
CA GLN A 114 3.67 0.55 -0.70
C GLN A 114 4.37 0.11 -1.99
N ASP A 115 5.30 0.93 -2.50
CA ASP A 115 6.03 0.59 -3.72
C ASP A 115 7.23 -0.32 -3.42
N VAL A 116 7.79 -0.95 -4.45
CA VAL A 116 8.87 -1.94 -4.34
C VAL A 116 10.22 -1.32 -3.97
N ASN A 117 11.06 -2.01 -3.20
CA ASN A 117 12.39 -1.55 -2.78
C ASN A 117 13.55 -1.83 -3.74
N CYS A 118 13.27 -2.26 -4.99
CA CYS A 118 14.29 -2.51 -6.01
C CYS A 118 15.27 -1.32 -6.11
N TRP A 119 16.58 -1.57 -5.91
CA TRP A 119 17.57 -0.50 -5.92
C TRP A 119 17.68 0.21 -7.27
N TYR A 120 17.47 -0.47 -8.39
CA TYR A 120 17.45 0.17 -9.72
C TYR A 120 16.27 1.14 -9.85
N TYR A 121 15.11 0.74 -9.31
CA TYR A 121 13.92 1.57 -9.30
C TYR A 121 14.06 2.75 -8.33
N ARG A 122 14.54 2.53 -7.11
CA ARG A 122 14.61 3.59 -6.08
C ARG A 122 15.87 4.43 -6.11
N MET A 123 16.85 4.12 -6.96
CA MET A 123 18.08 4.91 -7.07
C MET A 123 17.75 6.36 -7.46
N PRO A 124 18.10 7.34 -6.62
CA PRO A 124 17.99 8.75 -6.97
C PRO A 124 18.85 9.10 -8.20
N PRO A 125 18.53 10.15 -8.95
CA PRO A 125 19.40 10.64 -10.00
C PRO A 125 20.78 11.05 -9.46
N VAL A 126 21.86 10.56 -10.07
CA VAL A 126 23.24 10.97 -9.80
C VAL A 126 23.77 11.69 -11.04
N ASN A 127 24.12 12.97 -10.92
CA ASN A 127 24.52 13.82 -12.06
C ASN A 127 23.47 13.79 -13.20
N GLY A 128 22.19 13.86 -12.83
CA GLY A 128 21.06 13.82 -13.76
C GLY A 128 20.77 12.43 -14.37
N ARG A 129 21.48 11.38 -13.95
CA ARG A 129 21.32 10.03 -14.49
C ARG A 129 20.76 9.07 -13.44
N THR A 130 19.77 8.27 -13.83
CA THR A 130 19.23 7.18 -13.02
C THR A 130 19.02 5.96 -13.92
N PHE A 131 18.81 4.77 -13.34
CA PHE A 131 18.43 3.61 -14.13
C PHE A 131 17.07 3.83 -14.77
N PHE A 132 17.00 3.76 -16.09
CA PHE A 132 15.74 3.80 -16.84
C PHE A 132 15.17 2.38 -16.94
N CYS A 133 14.73 1.85 -15.80
CA CYS A 133 14.18 0.49 -15.68
C CYS A 133 12.72 0.40 -16.14
N TYR A 134 12.18 -0.82 -16.27
CA TYR A 134 10.79 -1.06 -16.67
C TYR A 134 9.77 -0.24 -15.88
N ARG A 135 9.92 -0.14 -14.55
CA ARG A 135 9.04 0.65 -13.66
C ARG A 135 9.16 2.17 -13.82
N LYS A 136 10.24 2.65 -14.45
CA LYS A 136 10.47 4.07 -14.77
C LYS A 136 10.09 4.40 -16.22
N GLY A 137 9.43 3.48 -16.94
CA GLY A 137 9.05 3.65 -18.34
C GLY A 137 10.11 3.17 -19.35
N GLY A 138 11.20 2.56 -18.89
CA GLY A 138 12.14 1.87 -19.75
C GLY A 138 11.64 0.48 -20.17
N ILE A 139 12.48 -0.27 -20.86
CA ILE A 139 12.18 -1.65 -21.30
C ILE A 139 13.04 -2.71 -20.61
N THR A 140 14.00 -2.29 -19.77
CA THR A 140 14.99 -3.19 -19.18
C THR A 140 14.76 -3.41 -17.69
N CYS A 141 14.82 -4.66 -17.25
CA CYS A 141 14.97 -5.01 -15.84
C CYS A 141 16.45 -5.25 -15.53
N TYR A 142 17.10 -4.29 -14.88
CA TYR A 142 18.53 -4.37 -14.55
C TYR A 142 18.87 -5.45 -13.51
N ALA A 143 17.87 -5.95 -12.77
CA ALA A 143 18.06 -7.07 -11.84
C ALA A 143 18.30 -8.42 -12.54
N VAL A 144 18.00 -8.55 -13.83
CA VAL A 144 18.23 -9.81 -14.54
C VAL A 144 19.73 -10.11 -14.68
N VAL A 145 20.53 -9.08 -15.00
CA VAL A 145 21.97 -9.22 -15.24
C VAL A 145 22.85 -8.59 -14.15
N GLY A 146 22.26 -7.74 -13.32
CA GLY A 146 22.96 -7.05 -12.24
C GLY A 146 22.84 -7.75 -10.89
N ASP A 147 23.12 -7.01 -9.82
CA ASP A 147 22.84 -7.45 -8.46
C ASP A 147 21.34 -7.69 -8.30
N ASN A 148 20.99 -8.88 -7.85
CA ASN A 148 19.61 -9.34 -7.68
C ASN A 148 19.35 -10.04 -6.35
N ARG A 149 20.23 -9.87 -5.35
CA ARG A 149 20.14 -10.59 -4.06
C ARG A 149 18.79 -10.52 -3.34
N TYR A 150 17.99 -9.47 -3.57
CA TYR A 150 16.66 -9.29 -2.98
C TYR A 150 15.52 -9.22 -4.01
N HIS A 151 15.70 -9.81 -5.20
CA HIS A 151 14.71 -9.82 -6.27
C HIS A 151 13.97 -11.16 -6.36
N ALA A 152 12.83 -11.16 -7.04
CA ALA A 152 11.92 -12.30 -7.12
C ALA A 152 12.55 -13.48 -7.87
N ILE A 153 12.55 -14.65 -7.22
CA ILE A 153 12.90 -15.94 -7.82
C ILE A 153 11.69 -16.65 -8.47
N ILE A 154 10.47 -16.27 -8.10
CA ILE A 154 9.21 -16.82 -8.61
C ILE A 154 8.30 -15.64 -9.01
N GLY A 155 7.54 -15.80 -10.11
CA GLY A 155 6.57 -14.80 -10.57
C GLY A 155 7.16 -13.54 -11.19
N GLY A 156 8.50 -13.45 -11.31
CA GLY A 156 9.17 -12.40 -12.06
C GLY A 156 9.08 -12.62 -13.56
N ASP A 157 8.77 -11.55 -14.30
CA ASP A 157 8.77 -11.50 -15.77
C ASP A 157 9.48 -10.22 -16.23
N LYS A 158 8.77 -9.23 -16.77
CA LYS A 158 9.34 -7.94 -17.19
C LYS A 158 9.96 -7.15 -16.03
N CYS A 159 9.59 -7.47 -14.80
CA CYS A 159 10.13 -6.89 -13.58
C CYS A 159 10.26 -7.98 -12.52
N HIS A 160 11.42 -8.02 -11.85
CA HIS A 160 11.70 -8.95 -10.74
C HIS A 160 11.67 -8.26 -9.37
N ALA A 161 11.04 -7.07 -9.27
CA ALA A 161 10.92 -6.39 -7.98
C ALA A 161 9.87 -7.09 -7.10
N VAL A 162 10.14 -7.19 -5.81
CA VAL A 162 9.30 -7.93 -4.85
C VAL A 162 8.38 -6.97 -4.09
N CYS A 163 7.15 -7.42 -3.79
CA CYS A 163 6.31 -6.79 -2.77
C CYS A 163 6.95 -6.99 -1.40
N GLN A 164 7.33 -5.90 -0.73
CA GLN A 164 8.07 -5.97 0.54
C GLN A 164 7.17 -5.95 1.79
N SER A 165 5.86 -5.99 1.61
CA SER A 165 4.93 -5.98 2.73
C SER A 165 4.97 -7.32 3.43
N ASP A 166 5.24 -7.32 4.74
CA ASP A 166 5.05 -8.50 5.58
C ASP A 166 3.54 -8.76 5.84
N MET A 167 2.72 -7.72 5.82
CA MET A 167 1.27 -7.81 6.04
C MET A 167 0.56 -8.50 4.88
N ALA A 168 0.96 -8.20 3.63
CA ALA A 168 0.32 -8.72 2.43
C ALA A 168 0.28 -10.25 2.37
N PRO A 169 1.41 -10.99 2.50
CA PRO A 169 1.37 -12.45 2.49
C PRO A 169 0.59 -13.03 3.67
N ALA A 170 0.67 -12.42 4.86
CA ALA A 170 -0.09 -12.86 6.03
C ALA A 170 -1.61 -12.72 5.79
N LEU A 171 -2.06 -11.59 5.23
CA LEU A 171 -3.46 -11.36 4.90
C LEU A 171 -3.93 -12.25 3.75
N VAL A 172 -3.11 -12.48 2.73
CA VAL A 172 -3.42 -13.43 1.65
C VAL A 172 -3.58 -14.85 2.19
N ALA A 173 -2.71 -15.28 3.10
CA ALA A 173 -2.80 -16.59 3.75
C ALA A 173 -4.04 -16.74 4.65
N LEU A 174 -4.62 -15.62 5.10
CA LEU A 174 -5.86 -15.58 5.87
C LEU A 174 -7.11 -15.36 5.00
N ASP A 175 -7.00 -15.55 3.68
CA ASP A 175 -8.09 -15.33 2.71
C ASP A 175 -8.74 -13.94 2.83
N ALA A 176 -7.92 -12.93 3.16
CA ALA A 176 -8.41 -11.58 3.35
C ALA A 176 -9.02 -11.02 2.06
N LYS A 177 -10.00 -10.13 2.22
CA LYS A 177 -10.61 -9.35 1.16
C LYS A 177 -10.37 -7.87 1.38
N VAL A 178 -10.32 -7.12 0.28
CA VAL A 178 -10.17 -5.68 0.30
C VAL A 178 -11.38 -5.02 -0.35
N LYS A 179 -11.96 -4.06 0.36
CA LYS A 179 -13.02 -3.19 -0.14
C LYS A 179 -12.40 -1.94 -0.76
N ILE A 180 -12.82 -1.62 -1.98
CA ILE A 180 -12.30 -0.52 -2.78
C ILE A 180 -13.48 0.37 -3.17
N ALA A 181 -13.33 1.68 -2.98
CA ALA A 181 -14.28 2.68 -3.46
C ALA A 181 -13.76 3.38 -4.71
N SER A 182 -14.68 3.69 -5.61
CA SER A 182 -14.52 4.51 -6.82
C SER A 182 -15.60 5.61 -6.84
N PRO A 183 -15.60 6.57 -7.79
CA PRO A 183 -16.66 7.59 -7.85
C PRO A 183 -18.06 7.01 -8.10
N SER A 184 -18.15 5.83 -8.73
CA SER A 184 -19.41 5.23 -9.16
C SER A 184 -19.86 4.03 -8.32
N GLU A 185 -18.92 3.26 -7.77
CA GLU A 185 -19.20 1.98 -7.12
C GLU A 185 -18.20 1.63 -6.02
N GLU A 186 -18.61 0.72 -5.14
CA GLU A 186 -17.73 0.00 -4.23
C GLU A 186 -17.66 -1.48 -4.65
N LYS A 187 -16.47 -2.07 -4.56
CA LYS A 187 -16.25 -3.49 -4.86
C LYS A 187 -15.44 -4.14 -3.75
N ILE A 188 -15.69 -5.42 -3.51
CA ILE A 188 -14.91 -6.25 -2.60
C ILE A 188 -14.26 -7.34 -3.44
N ILE A 189 -12.94 -7.49 -3.33
CA ILE A 189 -12.18 -8.52 -4.04
C ILE A 189 -11.29 -9.31 -3.07
N PRO A 190 -10.95 -10.57 -3.39
CA PRO A 190 -9.87 -11.28 -2.70
C PRO A 190 -8.57 -10.47 -2.73
N LEU A 191 -7.82 -10.44 -1.62
CA LEU A 191 -6.55 -9.72 -1.56
C LEU A 191 -5.49 -10.36 -2.46
N GLU A 192 -5.57 -11.67 -2.73
CA GLU A 192 -4.71 -12.33 -3.71
C GLU A 192 -4.84 -11.71 -5.12
N GLU A 193 -6.05 -11.29 -5.51
CA GLU A 193 -6.33 -10.66 -6.80
C GLU A 193 -5.98 -9.17 -6.81
N PHE A 194 -5.68 -8.58 -5.65
CA PHE A 194 -5.32 -7.16 -5.55
C PHE A 194 -3.96 -6.85 -6.19
N TYR A 195 -3.04 -7.81 -6.19
CA TYR A 195 -1.66 -7.63 -6.63
C TYR A 195 -1.46 -8.03 -8.09
N LEU A 196 -0.79 -7.15 -8.83
CA LEU A 196 -0.35 -7.37 -10.21
C LEU A 196 1.19 -7.39 -10.25
N PRO A 197 1.83 -7.95 -11.29
CA PRO A 197 3.29 -7.99 -11.41
C PRO A 197 3.99 -6.62 -11.27
N LEU A 198 3.28 -5.51 -11.54
CA LEU A 198 3.81 -4.14 -11.47
C LEU A 198 3.17 -3.28 -10.39
N GLY A 199 2.40 -3.85 -9.46
CA GLY A 199 1.77 -3.08 -8.38
C GLY A 199 0.47 -3.71 -7.92
N ASN A 200 -0.60 -2.91 -7.93
CA ASN A 200 -1.93 -3.36 -7.56
C ASN A 200 -2.96 -2.96 -8.63
N ILE A 201 -4.19 -3.43 -8.48
CA ILE A 201 -5.27 -3.20 -9.44
C ILE A 201 -5.94 -1.81 -9.32
N LEU A 202 -5.58 -0.98 -8.33
CA LEU A 202 -6.27 0.29 -8.09
C LEU A 202 -6.15 1.20 -9.30
N LYS A 203 -7.30 1.70 -9.76
CA LYS A 203 -7.32 2.80 -10.73
C LYS A 203 -6.90 4.12 -10.06
N PRO A 204 -6.49 5.15 -10.82
CA PRO A 204 -6.06 6.43 -10.25
C PRO A 204 -7.10 7.09 -9.33
N ASN A 205 -8.39 6.83 -9.56
CA ASN A 205 -9.53 7.31 -8.79
C ASN A 205 -10.14 6.23 -7.89
N GLU A 206 -9.34 5.27 -7.40
CA GLU A 206 -9.80 4.24 -6.46
C GLU A 206 -8.97 4.28 -5.18
N LEU A 207 -9.59 3.94 -4.04
CA LEU A 207 -8.90 3.80 -2.76
C LEU A 207 -9.48 2.67 -1.91
N ILE A 208 -8.64 2.08 -1.05
CA ILE A 208 -9.05 1.04 -0.10
C ILE A 208 -9.87 1.67 1.02
N THR A 209 -11.04 1.12 1.31
CA THR A 209 -11.94 1.61 2.36
C THR A 209 -12.10 0.65 3.53
N GLU A 210 -11.80 -0.64 3.36
CA GLU A 210 -11.84 -1.64 4.43
C GLU A 210 -11.04 -2.89 4.05
N LEU A 211 -10.45 -3.55 5.04
CA LEU A 211 -9.95 -4.92 4.94
C LEU A 211 -10.82 -5.86 5.76
N GLN A 212 -11.07 -7.04 5.23
CA GLN A 212 -11.92 -8.05 5.85
C GLN A 212 -11.17 -9.38 5.94
N VAL A 213 -11.15 -10.00 7.11
CA VAL A 213 -10.63 -11.35 7.31
C VAL A 213 -11.76 -12.19 7.89
N ARG A 214 -12.17 -13.24 7.18
CA ARG A 214 -13.27 -14.09 7.64
C ARG A 214 -12.82 -14.99 8.78
N PHE A 215 -13.76 -15.43 9.60
CA PHE A 215 -13.49 -16.56 10.48
C PHE A 215 -13.13 -17.78 9.65
N LEU A 216 -11.97 -18.36 9.93
CA LEU A 216 -11.70 -19.74 9.56
C LEU A 216 -12.60 -20.60 10.43
N LEU A 217 -13.63 -21.20 9.83
CA LEU A 217 -14.38 -22.29 10.46
C LEU A 217 -13.40 -23.45 10.62
N VAL A 218 -12.73 -23.51 11.77
CA VAL A 218 -11.95 -24.68 12.21
C VAL A 218 -12.88 -25.61 12.96
#